data_AF-A0A547PRB2-F1
#
_entry.id   AF-A0A547PRB2-F1
#
_cell.length_a   1.000
_cell.length_b   1.000
_cell.length_c   1.000
_cell.angle_alpha   90.00
_cell.angle_beta   90.00
_cell.angle_gamma   90.00
#
_symmetry.space_group_name_H-M   'P 1'
#
loop_
_entity.id
_entity.type
_entity.pdbx_description
1 polymer ?
#
loop_
_entity_poly.entity_id
_entity_poly.type
_entity_poly.pdbx_seq_one_letter_code
_entity_poly.pdbx_strand_id
1 'polypeptide(L)'
;MRKLGMMLVATVSLSGCVLPQLEEEDPTLLKNISPEALAALPQGVDPHFLIRDANGCYGLALEAVPEEQVLTGIALLDANGQQICDAPT
;
A
#
# COMPACT_ATOMS: atom_id res chain seq x y z
N MET A 1 44.19 33.23 45.02
CA MET A 1 43.50 31.97 44.72
C MET A 1 42.72 32.16 43.43
N ARG A 2 43.06 31.38 42.39
CA ARG A 2 42.48 31.46 41.04
C ARG A 2 41.02 30.98 41.06
N LYS A 3 40.08 31.72 40.48
CA LYS A 3 38.80 31.16 40.05
C LYS A 3 38.54 31.54 38.59
N LEU A 4 38.74 30.50 37.79
CA LEU A 4 38.50 30.29 36.38
C LEU A 4 37.12 30.85 35.96
N GLY A 5 37.12 31.86 35.08
CA GLY A 5 35.91 32.35 34.43
C GLY A 5 35.46 31.35 33.36
N MET A 6 34.41 30.59 33.67
CA MET A 6 33.84 29.55 32.82
C MET A 6 33.00 30.21 31.72
N MET A 7 33.57 30.27 30.51
CA MET A 7 32.93 30.76 29.29
C MET A 7 31.85 29.74 28.86
N LEU A 8 30.58 30.12 28.98
CA LEU A 8 29.43 29.31 28.60
C LEU A 8 29.24 29.39 27.08
N VAL A 9 29.73 28.39 26.36
CA VAL A 9 29.50 28.23 24.92
C VAL A 9 28.10 27.65 24.72
N ALA A 10 27.19 28.45 24.17
CA ALA A 10 25.86 28.01 23.77
C ALA A 10 25.94 27.22 22.46
N THR A 11 25.98 25.89 22.56
CA THR A 11 25.84 24.99 21.40
C THR A 11 24.36 24.83 21.07
N VAL A 12 23.90 25.56 20.05
CA VAL A 12 22.57 25.36 19.45
C VAL A 12 22.66 24.10 18.58
N SER A 13 22.30 22.95 19.14
CA SER A 13 22.10 21.73 18.38
C SER A 13 20.80 21.88 17.57
N LEU A 14 20.91 22.18 16.28
CA LEU A 14 19.79 21.95 15.35
C LEU A 14 19.59 20.43 15.25
N SER A 15 18.77 19.87 16.14
CA SER A 15 18.13 18.58 15.88
C SER A 15 17.15 18.82 14.72
N GLY A 16 17.59 18.55 13.50
CA GLY A 16 16.69 18.45 12.36
C GLY A 16 15.58 17.48 12.71
N CYS A 17 14.34 17.96 12.70
CA CYS A 17 13.18 17.10 12.68
C CYS A 17 13.20 16.37 11.33
N VAL A 18 13.82 15.19 11.28
CA VAL A 18 13.41 14.18 10.30
C VAL A 18 12.01 13.80 10.71
N LEU A 19 11.01 14.48 10.14
CA LEU A 19 9.66 13.95 10.09
C LEU A 19 9.78 12.65 9.30
N PRO A 20 9.56 11.47 9.91
CA PRO A 20 9.29 10.30 9.09
C PRO A 20 8.09 10.68 8.23
N GLN A 21 8.25 10.62 6.91
CA GLN A 21 7.10 10.61 6.02
C GLN A 21 6.21 9.48 6.53
N LEU A 22 5.11 9.85 7.17
CA LEU A 22 3.97 8.97 7.28
C LEU A 22 3.46 8.86 5.85
N GLU A 23 4.08 7.97 5.05
CA GLU A 23 3.30 7.32 4.02
C GLU A 23 2.15 6.69 4.82
N GLU A 24 0.99 7.34 4.75
CA GLU A 24 -0.29 6.74 5.08
C GLU A 24 -0.45 5.60 4.07
N GLU A 25 0.28 4.50 4.29
CA GLU A 25 0.07 3.25 3.58
C GLU A 25 -1.33 2.83 3.99
N ASP A 26 -2.32 3.20 3.17
CA ASP A 26 -3.66 2.67 3.28
C ASP A 26 -3.50 1.15 3.18
N PRO A 27 -3.62 0.43 4.31
CA PRO A 27 -3.30 -0.98 4.32
C PRO A 27 -4.30 -1.73 3.43
N THR A 28 -5.48 -1.14 3.16
CA THR A 28 -6.49 -1.72 2.26
C THR A 28 -6.10 -1.71 0.77
N LEU A 29 -5.07 -0.98 0.35
CA LEU A 29 -4.70 -0.88 -1.05
C LEU A 29 -3.76 -2.03 -1.46
N LEU A 30 -4.27 -2.89 -2.33
CA LEU A 30 -3.54 -4.01 -2.89
C LEU A 30 -2.28 -3.54 -3.65
N LYS A 31 -1.10 -3.92 -3.17
CA LYS A 31 0.18 -3.52 -3.77
C LYS A 31 0.53 -4.38 -4.99
N ASN A 32 1.33 -3.83 -5.91
CA ASN A 32 1.89 -4.53 -7.08
C ASN A 32 0.81 -5.23 -7.95
N ILE A 33 -0.25 -4.51 -8.30
CA ILE A 33 -1.31 -4.99 -9.19
C ILE A 33 -0.72 -5.18 -10.60
N SER A 34 -1.01 -6.32 -11.24
CA SER A 34 -0.54 -6.58 -12.60
C SER A 34 -1.18 -5.61 -13.60
N PRO A 35 -0.46 -5.22 -14.67
CA PRO A 35 -1.02 -4.37 -15.71
C PRO A 35 -2.28 -4.97 -16.35
N GLU A 36 -2.32 -6.30 -16.46
CA GLU A 36 -3.45 -7.05 -17.01
C GLU A 36 -4.69 -6.94 -16.12
N ALA A 37 -4.54 -7.04 -14.80
CA ALA A 37 -5.64 -6.87 -13.87
C ALA A 37 -6.19 -5.44 -13.89
N LEU A 38 -5.32 -4.42 -13.95
CA LEU A 38 -5.77 -3.02 -14.09
C LEU A 38 -6.49 -2.77 -15.41
N ALA A 39 -6.04 -3.39 -16.51
CA ALA A 39 -6.66 -3.23 -17.82
C ALA A 39 -8.02 -3.94 -17.94
N ALA A 40 -8.23 -5.01 -17.17
CA ALA A 40 -9.48 -5.76 -17.16
C ALA A 40 -10.54 -5.20 -16.21
N LEU A 41 -10.18 -4.19 -15.40
CA LEU A 41 -11.15 -3.51 -14.54
C LEU A 41 -12.32 -2.96 -15.35
N PRO A 42 -13.57 -3.22 -14.93
CA PRO A 42 -14.73 -2.60 -15.56
C PRO A 42 -14.64 -1.08 -15.47
N GLN A 43 -15.12 -0.39 -16.51
CA GLN A 43 -15.08 1.07 -16.54
C GLN A 43 -15.81 1.69 -15.34
N GLY A 44 -15.12 2.60 -14.64
CA GLY A 44 -15.67 3.29 -13.47
C GLY A 44 -15.54 2.53 -12.15
N VAL A 45 -14.97 1.33 -12.15
CA VAL A 45 -14.64 0.59 -10.91
C VAL A 45 -13.32 1.09 -10.34
N ASP A 46 -13.33 1.40 -9.05
CA ASP A 46 -12.12 1.82 -8.33
C ASP A 46 -11.19 0.61 -8.08
N PRO A 47 -9.87 0.72 -8.32
CA PRO A 47 -8.91 -0.34 -8.04
C PRO A 47 -8.90 -0.85 -6.59
N HIS A 48 -9.40 -0.08 -5.62
CA HIS A 48 -9.52 -0.52 -4.21
C HIS A 48 -10.48 -1.71 -4.04
N PHE A 49 -11.35 -1.98 -5.02
CA PHE A 49 -12.17 -3.20 -5.02
C PHE A 49 -11.43 -4.42 -5.55
N LEU A 50 -10.21 -4.28 -6.08
CA LEU A 50 -9.43 -5.44 -6.49
C LEU A 50 -8.99 -6.24 -5.27
N ILE A 51 -9.16 -7.55 -5.40
CA ILE A 51 -8.69 -8.53 -4.43
C ILE A 51 -7.77 -9.51 -5.13
N ARG A 52 -6.84 -10.11 -4.38
CA ARG A 52 -5.93 -11.14 -4.87
C ARG A 52 -5.94 -12.29 -3.87
N ASP A 53 -6.19 -13.49 -4.36
CA ASP A 53 -6.19 -14.68 -3.52
C ASP A 53 -4.75 -15.20 -3.29
N ALA A 54 -4.64 -16.26 -2.49
CA ALA A 54 -3.35 -16.91 -2.19
C ALA A 54 -2.68 -17.56 -3.41
N ASN A 55 -3.41 -17.77 -4.51
CA ASN A 55 -2.88 -18.31 -5.77
C ASN A 55 -2.42 -17.19 -6.72
N GLY A 56 -2.53 -15.92 -6.32
CA GLY A 56 -2.20 -14.77 -7.16
C GLY A 56 -3.30 -14.42 -8.17
N CYS A 57 -4.51 -14.98 -8.04
CA CYS A 57 -5.62 -14.74 -8.93
C CYS A 57 -6.47 -13.54 -8.47
N TYR A 58 -6.85 -12.69 -9.42
CA TYR A 58 -7.56 -11.45 -9.15
C TYR A 58 -9.09 -11.65 -9.14
N GLY A 59 -9.74 -10.83 -8.34
CA GLY A 59 -11.19 -10.68 -8.29
C GLY A 59 -11.62 -9.27 -7.93
N LEU A 60 -12.93 -9.05 -7.91
CA LEU A 60 -13.56 -7.85 -7.41
C LEU A 60 -14.33 -8.15 -6.14
N ALA A 61 -14.02 -7.44 -5.06
CA ALA A 61 -14.76 -7.52 -3.81
C ALA A 61 -16.21 -7.08 -4.02
N LEU A 62 -17.15 -7.81 -3.40
CA LEU A 62 -18.57 -7.43 -3.40
C LEU A 62 -18.87 -6.32 -2.39
N GLU A 63 -18.04 -6.19 -1.35
CA GLU A 63 -18.17 -5.23 -0.28
C GLU A 63 -16.79 -4.61 0.02
N ALA A 64 -16.77 -3.36 0.51
CA ALA A 64 -15.54 -2.78 1.03
C ALA A 64 -15.21 -3.45 2.38
N VAL A 65 -14.47 -4.55 2.34
CA VAL A 65 -14.11 -5.33 3.52
C VAL A 65 -12.72 -4.90 4.02
N PRO A 66 -12.54 -4.56 5.30
CA PRO A 66 -11.21 -4.42 5.88
C PRO A 66 -10.47 -5.76 5.80
N GLU A 67 -9.15 -5.70 5.55
CA GLU A 67 -8.25 -6.80 5.12
C GLU A 67 -8.31 -8.11 5.94
N GLU A 68 -8.85 -8.08 7.16
CA GLU A 68 -8.87 -9.21 8.08
C GLU A 68 -9.97 -10.23 7.78
N GLN A 69 -10.82 -9.98 6.78
CA GLN A 69 -11.88 -10.88 6.37
C GLN A 69 -11.53 -11.58 5.06
N VAL A 70 -11.94 -12.85 4.93
CA VAL A 70 -11.81 -13.60 3.68
C VAL A 70 -12.53 -12.80 2.58
N LEU A 71 -11.74 -12.23 1.67
CA LEU A 71 -12.26 -11.44 0.57
C LEU A 71 -13.07 -12.35 -0.35
N THR A 72 -14.39 -12.21 -0.29
CA THR A 72 -15.29 -12.87 -1.23
C THR A 72 -15.57 -11.93 -2.38
N GLY A 73 -15.43 -12.44 -3.59
CA GLY A 73 -15.49 -11.62 -4.79
C GLY A 73 -15.78 -12.43 -6.03
N ILE A 74 -16.09 -11.71 -7.10
CA ILE A 74 -16.23 -12.29 -8.44
C ILE A 74 -14.86 -12.36 -9.11
N ALA A 75 -14.60 -13.43 -9.86
CA ALA A 75 -13.37 -13.56 -10.61
C ALA A 75 -13.23 -12.42 -11.63
N LEU A 76 -12.05 -11.82 -11.70
CA LEU A 76 -11.72 -10.86 -12.74
C LEU A 76 -11.29 -11.63 -13.99
N LEU A 77 -12.04 -11.47 -15.07
CA LEU A 77 -11.86 -12.24 -16.30
C LEU A 77 -11.25 -11.37 -17.41
N ASP A 78 -10.45 -12.00 -18.26
CA ASP A 78 -9.96 -11.41 -19.51
C ASP A 78 -11.02 -11.47 -20.63
N ALA A 79 -10.65 -10.98 -21.82
CA ALA A 79 -11.52 -11.00 -23.00
C ALA A 79 -11.89 -12.41 -23.50
N ASN A 80 -11.14 -13.44 -23.09
CA ASN A 80 -11.38 -14.84 -23.44
C ASN A 80 -12.21 -15.57 -22.37
N GLY A 81 -12.58 -14.90 -21.27
CA GLY A 81 -13.27 -15.49 -20.13
C GLY A 81 -12.36 -16.28 -19.19
N GLN A 82 -11.04 -16.12 -19.29
CA GLN A 82 -10.08 -16.72 -18.36
C GLN A 82 -9.85 -15.80 -17.18
N GLN A 83 -9.70 -16.38 -15.98
CA GLN A 83 -9.37 -15.60 -14.80
C GLN A 83 -7.94 -15.06 -14.89
N ILE A 84 -7.79 -13.78 -14.55
CA ILE A 84 -6.50 -13.12 -14.53
C ILE A 84 -5.79 -13.50 -13.23
N CYS A 85 -4.57 -14.02 -13.35
CA CYS A 85 -3.69 -14.33 -12.24
C CYS A 85 -2.29 -13.80 -12.54
N ASP A 86 -1.50 -13.54 -11.51
CA ASP A 86 -0.08 -13.29 -11.71
C ASP A 86 0.61 -14.52 -12.31
N ALA A 87 1.65 -14.28 -13.10
CA ALA A 87 2.52 -15.36 -13.55
C ALA A 87 3.16 -16.04 -12.32
N PRO A 88 3.28 -17.39 -12.29
CA PRO A 88 4.01 -18.06 -11.23
C PRO A 88 5.47 -17.58 -11.25
N THR A 89 5.89 -16.96 -10.15
CA THR A 89 7.29 -16.54 -9.92
C THR A 89 8.19 -17.73 -9.63
#